data_AF-A0A0F8Y0B0-F1
#
_entry.id   AF-A0A0F8Y0B0-F1
#
_cell.length_a   1.000
_cell.length_b   1.000
_cell.length_c   1.000
_cell.angle_alpha   90.00
_cell.angle_beta   90.00
_cell.angle_gamma   90.00
#
_symmetry.space_group_name_H-M   'P 1'
#
loop_
_entity.id
_entity.type
_entity.pdbx_description
1 polymer ?
#
loop_
_entity_poly.entity_id
_entity_poly.type
_entity_poly.pdbx_seq_one_letter_code
_entity_poly.pdbx_strand_id
1 'polypeptide(L)'
;MASGDTLAYFNALNGEPPASSFATHDTRNGVPVLDFDATADESIEFGGFMPRHYGGGGITVTVGWMATTATGGTISLDVALKSIIDDDKAE
;
A
#
# COMPACT_ATOMS: atom_id res chain seq x y z
N MET A 1 13.99 -11.98 -13.76
CA MET A 1 14.31 -10.54 -13.88
C MET A 1 15.38 -10.20 -12.85
N ALA A 2 16.20 -9.19 -13.13
CA ALA A 2 17.16 -8.66 -12.16
C ALA A 2 16.41 -7.85 -11.08
N SER A 3 16.99 -7.67 -9.90
CA SER A 3 16.41 -6.81 -8.87
C SER A 3 16.30 -5.37 -9.38
N GLY A 4 15.11 -4.77 -9.37
CA GLY A 4 14.92 -3.34 -9.66
C GLY A 4 13.76 -2.99 -10.61
N ASP A 5 13.14 -3.95 -11.27
CA ASP A 5 11.97 -3.66 -12.12
C ASP A 5 10.71 -3.38 -11.28
N THR A 6 10.01 -2.31 -11.63
CA THR A 6 8.71 -1.97 -11.02
C THR A 6 7.65 -2.98 -11.47
N LEU A 7 7.19 -3.82 -10.54
CA LEU A 7 6.11 -4.79 -10.80
C LEU A 7 4.76 -4.12 -10.98
N ALA A 8 4.43 -3.18 -10.09
CA ALA A 8 3.18 -2.45 -10.09
C ALA A 8 3.38 -1.07 -9.46
N TYR A 9 2.48 -0.14 -9.81
CA TYR A 9 2.41 1.19 -9.22
C TYR A 9 0.97 1.47 -8.81
N PHE A 10 0.79 1.87 -7.55
CA PHE A 10 -0.48 2.30 -7.00
C PHE A 10 -0.33 3.71 -6.47
N ASN A 11 -1.27 4.58 -6.81
CA ASN A 11 -1.38 5.91 -6.22
C ASN A 11 -2.54 5.96 -5.21
N ALA A 12 -2.73 7.10 -4.54
CA ALA A 12 -3.80 7.27 -3.56
C ALA A 12 -5.19 6.93 -4.13
N LEU A 13 -5.45 7.27 -5.39
CA LEU A 13 -6.73 7.02 -6.07
C LEU A 13 -7.00 5.53 -6.35
N ASN A 14 -5.99 4.68 -6.23
CA ASN A 14 -6.15 3.22 -6.30
C ASN A 14 -6.52 2.60 -4.94
N GLY A 15 -6.63 3.40 -3.88
CA GLY A 15 -6.99 2.93 -2.55
C GLY A 15 -8.42 2.42 -2.47
N GLU A 16 -8.58 1.21 -2.01
CA GLU A 16 -9.85 0.55 -1.72
C GLU A 16 -10.06 0.55 -0.20
N PRO A 17 -10.88 1.48 0.34
CA PRO A 17 -11.04 1.61 1.78
C PRO A 17 -11.74 0.39 2.39
N PRO A 18 -11.22 -0.18 3.49
CA PRO A 18 -11.94 -1.20 4.25
C PRO A 18 -13.20 -0.62 4.92
N ALA A 19 -14.02 -1.49 5.52
CA ALA A 19 -15.30 -1.10 6.11
C ALA A 19 -15.20 -0.08 7.26
N SER A 20 -14.04 0.00 7.93
CA SER A 20 -13.75 0.91 9.03
C SER A 20 -12.25 1.14 9.17
N SER A 21 -11.85 2.20 9.89
CA SER A 21 -10.43 2.52 10.18
C SER A 21 -9.59 2.62 8.91
N PHE A 22 -10.04 3.46 7.98
CA PHE A 22 -9.42 3.63 6.68
C PHE A 22 -8.82 5.01 6.52
N ALA A 23 -7.66 5.07 5.86
CA ALA A 23 -7.04 6.34 5.49
C ALA A 23 -7.97 7.12 4.55
N THR A 24 -8.07 8.44 4.76
CA THR A 24 -8.94 9.29 3.97
C THR A 24 -8.21 9.91 2.78
N HIS A 25 -8.96 10.26 1.74
CA HIS A 25 -8.39 10.94 0.59
C HIS A 25 -8.14 12.42 0.88
N ASP A 26 -6.92 12.88 0.62
CA ASP A 26 -6.55 14.29 0.69
C ASP A 26 -5.71 14.69 -0.53
N THR A 27 -5.36 15.97 -0.63
CA THR A 27 -4.48 16.51 -1.65
C THR A 27 -3.34 17.31 -1.05
N ARG A 28 -2.11 17.03 -1.49
CA ARG A 28 -0.92 17.81 -1.15
C ARG A 28 -0.39 18.49 -2.41
N ASN A 29 -0.42 19.82 -2.45
CA ASN A 29 -0.03 20.59 -3.65
C ASN A 29 -0.77 20.14 -4.93
N GLY A 30 -2.03 19.71 -4.80
CA GLY A 30 -2.84 19.20 -5.91
C GLY A 30 -2.53 17.76 -6.32
N VAL A 31 -1.61 17.08 -5.63
CA VAL A 31 -1.33 15.64 -5.81
C VAL A 31 -2.19 14.83 -4.85
N PRO A 32 -2.93 13.81 -5.30
CA PRO A 32 -3.69 12.92 -4.42
C PRO A 32 -2.79 12.16 -3.45
N VAL A 33 -3.18 12.16 -2.18
CA VAL A 33 -2.49 11.47 -1.09
C VAL A 33 -3.50 10.78 -0.17
N LEU A 34 -3.03 9.81 0.61
CA LEU A 34 -3.83 9.17 1.66
C LEU A 34 -3.40 9.75 3.00
N ASP A 35 -4.37 10.28 3.73
CA ASP A 35 -4.19 10.87 5.06
C ASP A 35 -4.54 9.83 6.12
N PHE A 36 -3.55 9.53 6.96
CA PHE A 36 -3.63 8.57 8.06
C PHE A 36 -3.67 9.32 9.39
N ASP A 37 -4.57 8.92 10.27
CA ASP A 37 -4.63 9.41 11.64
C ASP A 37 -3.38 8.97 12.44
N ALA A 38 -2.79 9.91 13.18
CA ALA A 38 -1.60 9.65 13.98
C ALA A 38 -1.88 8.90 15.31
N THR A 39 -3.15 8.75 15.67
CA THR A 39 -3.61 8.20 16.95
C THR A 39 -4.43 6.92 16.80
N ALA A 40 -4.87 6.60 15.58
CA ALA A 40 -5.60 5.38 15.27
C ALA A 40 -4.82 4.53 14.26
N ASP A 41 -4.87 3.21 14.42
CA ASP A 41 -4.35 2.29 13.43
C ASP A 41 -5.31 2.25 12.24
N GLU A 42 -4.92 2.93 11.16
CA GLU A 42 -5.67 2.98 9.92
C GLU A 42 -4.96 2.19 8.81
N SER A 43 -5.75 1.76 7.83
CA SER A 43 -5.25 0.99 6.70
C SER A 43 -5.89 1.42 5.39
N ILE A 44 -5.26 1.03 4.29
CA ILE A 44 -5.83 1.13 2.96
C ILE A 44 -5.43 -0.13 2.19
N GLU A 45 -6.32 -0.60 1.33
CA GLU A 45 -6.03 -1.76 0.49
C GLU A 45 -5.77 -1.32 -0.95
N PHE A 46 -4.96 -2.08 -1.67
CA PHE A 46 -4.70 -1.86 -3.10
C PHE A 46 -4.94 -3.17 -3.84
N GLY A 47 -5.99 -3.23 -4.66
CA GLY A 47 -6.32 -4.36 -5.49
C GLY A 47 -5.49 -4.41 -6.78
N GLY A 48 -5.00 -5.61 -7.12
CA GLY A 48 -4.30 -5.85 -8.37
C GLY A 48 -4.02 -7.34 -8.61
N PHE A 49 -3.63 -7.66 -9.84
CA PHE A 49 -3.14 -8.99 -10.19
C PHE A 49 -1.62 -9.02 -10.15
N MET A 50 -1.04 -10.09 -9.60
CA MET A 50 0.40 -10.33 -9.68
C MET A 50 0.83 -10.33 -11.16
N PRO A 51 1.77 -9.45 -11.58
CA PRO A 51 2.16 -9.36 -12.98
C PRO A 51 2.72 -10.70 -13.50
N ARG A 52 2.32 -11.11 -14.70
CA ARG A 52 2.68 -12.42 -15.29
C ARG A 52 4.19 -12.62 -15.50
N HIS A 53 4.96 -11.53 -15.52
CA HIS A 53 6.41 -11.56 -15.65
C HIS A 53 7.12 -11.68 -14.29
N TYR A 54 6.38 -11.71 -13.18
CA TYR A 54 6.92 -12.03 -11.88
C TYR A 54 7.29 -13.52 -11.84
N GLY A 55 8.60 -13.80 -11.93
CA GLY A 55 9.14 -15.16 -11.96
C GLY A 55 9.31 -15.81 -10.59
N GLY A 56 8.71 -15.27 -9.54
CA GLY A 56 8.96 -15.64 -8.14
C GLY A 56 10.16 -14.92 -7.51
N GLY A 57 10.27 -14.99 -6.18
CA GLY A 57 11.34 -14.36 -5.40
C GLY A 57 10.82 -13.49 -4.25
N GLY A 58 11.65 -12.55 -3.82
CA GLY A 58 11.25 -11.50 -2.88
C GLY A 58 10.57 -10.34 -3.60
N ILE A 59 9.63 -9.68 -2.92
CA ILE A 59 9.01 -8.44 -3.36
C ILE A 59 9.53 -7.31 -2.47
N THR A 60 9.99 -6.23 -3.09
CA THR A 60 10.37 -5.01 -2.38
C THR A 60 9.28 -3.96 -2.59
N VAL A 61 8.71 -3.45 -1.50
CA VAL A 61 7.72 -2.38 -1.53
C VAL A 61 8.40 -1.07 -1.13
N THR A 62 8.21 -0.04 -1.94
CA THR A 62 8.66 1.32 -1.64
C THR A 62 7.43 2.16 -1.29
N VAL A 63 7.39 2.70 -0.07
CA VAL A 63 6.31 3.56 0.40
C VAL A 63 6.83 5.00 0.52
N GLY A 64 6.26 5.89 -0.29
CA GLY A 64 6.44 7.33 -0.11
C GLY A 64 5.52 7.83 0.99
N TRP A 65 6.07 8.52 1.99
CA TRP A 65 5.30 9.06 3.10
C TRP A 65 5.74 10.49 3.43
N MET A 66 4.84 11.24 4.05
CA MET A 66 5.14 12.52 4.69
C MET A 66 4.30 12.68 5.95
N ALA A 67 4.77 13.50 6.89
CA ALA A 67 4.01 13.87 8.07
C ALA A 67 3.34 15.23 7.90
N THR A 68 2.10 15.35 8.38
CA THR A 68 1.37 16.63 8.39
C THR A 68 1.96 17.61 9.40
N THR A 69 2.22 17.15 10.64
CA THR A 69 2.72 17.99 11.75
C THR A 69 3.89 17.39 12.52
N ALA A 70 4.11 16.07 12.43
CA ALA A 70 5.19 15.42 13.15
C ALA A 70 6.55 15.85 12.60
N THR A 71 7.39 16.41 13.47
CA THR A 71 8.77 16.84 13.16
C THR A 71 9.83 15.94 13.82
N GLY A 72 9.40 14.93 14.57
CA GLY A 72 10.24 13.95 15.25
C GLY A 72 9.42 12.78 15.78
N GLY A 73 10.12 11.78 16.35
CA GLY A 73 9.52 10.51 16.78
C GLY A 73 9.67 9.40 15.73
N THR A 74 9.04 8.26 16.00
CA THR A 74 9.05 7.10 15.10
C THR A 74 7.74 7.04 14.33
N ILE A 75 7.85 6.85 13.02
CA ILE A 75 6.73 6.52 12.15
C ILE A 75 6.75 5.02 11.90
N SER A 76 5.62 4.38 12.15
CA SER A 76 5.42 2.94 11.94
C SER A 76 4.46 2.75 10.78
N LEU A 77 4.95 2.19 9.68
CA LEU A 77 4.13 1.79 8.53
C LEU A 77 4.28 0.28 8.37
N ASP A 78 3.15 -0.41 8.32
CA ASP A 78 3.11 -1.84 8.01
C ASP A 78 2.67 -2.05 6.56
N VAL A 79 3.27 -3.04 5.92
CA VAL A 79 2.93 -3.44 4.55
C VAL A 79 2.76 -4.95 4.54
N ALA A 80 1.56 -5.38 4.18
CA ALA A 80 1.21 -6.78 4.05
C ALA A 80 0.68 -7.09 2.64
N LEU A 81 0.94 -8.31 2.19
CA LEU A 81 0.37 -8.87 0.96
C LEU A 81 -0.68 -9.91 1.35
N LYS A 82 -1.88 -9.81 0.79
CA LYS A 82 -2.95 -10.80 0.96
C LYS A 82 -3.43 -11.33 -0.39
N SER A 83 -3.82 -12.60 -0.41
CA SER A 83 -4.60 -13.15 -1.52
C SER A 83 -6.09 -12.98 -1.23
N ILE A 84 -6.86 -12.56 -2.23
CA ILE A 84 -8.33 -12.50 -2.17
C ILE A 84 -8.94 -13.85 -2.57
N ILE A 85 -8.19 -14.66 -3.31
CA ILE A 85 -8.59 -15.98 -3.75
C ILE A 85 -7.88 -17.00 -2.87
N ASP A 86 -8.61 -18.04 -2.48
CA ASP A 86 -8.04 -19.21 -1.83
C ASP A 86 -7.05 -19.90 -2.78
N ASP A 87 -5.80 -20.11 -2.34
CA ASP A 87 -4.79 -20.83 -3.12
C ASP A 87 -4.93 -22.35 -2.97
N ASP A 88 -6.03 -22.84 -2.38
CA ASP A 88 -6.32 -24.26 -2.28
C ASP A 88 -6.79 -24.79 -3.66
N LYS A 89 -5.82 -24.94 -4.55
CA LYS A 89 -5.87 -25.91 -5.64
C LYS A 89 -5.79 -27.29 -4.99
N ALA A 90 -6.94 -27.82 -4.59
CA ALA A 90 -7.07 -29.25 -4.32
C ALA A 90 -6.61 -30.03 -5.57
N GLU A 91 -5.37 -30.53 -5.52
CA GLU A 91 -4.92 -31.70 -6.29
C GLU A 91 -5.48 -32.98 -5.68
#